data_AF-A0A1F5NME7-F1
#
_entry.id   AF-A0A1F5NME7-F1
#
_cell.length_a   1.000
_cell.length_b   1.000
_cell.length_c   1.000
_cell.angle_alpha   90.00
_cell.angle_beta   90.00
_cell.angle_gamma   90.00
#
_symmetry.space_group_name_H-M   'P 1'
#
loop_
_entity.id
_entity.type
_entity.pdbx_description
1 polymer ?
#
loop_
_entity_poly.entity_id
_entity_poly.type
_entity_poly.pdbx_seq_one_letter_code
_entity_poly.pdbx_strand_id
1 'polypeptide(L)'
;FMPKKVNLPAGVFGIVEAVDQERGQIIIRTEVCRIYGMLGSGHFREGILRILSRKDELISKSGVKPEYEGNILVGGSLYLKEAISTAISIGVSGIITGGIDAGDYRAVASGRLVFPKKIDNDVGISIVVCEGFGSIPIGMDIFETLQNFEGKFILIDGNKSSVILPSFLSSCMVKIKSTKLPDLPKTGFSDTDRTTIISELKIGLKVRVVGNSYFGEQGKLVAVNDSLSLLPSGIYDYLATVETARRKIQVPVANLEIIM
;
A
#
# COMPACT_ATOMS: atom_id res chain seq x y z
N PHE A 1 36.84 21.25 -1.54
CA PHE A 1 35.50 21.09 -2.13
C PHE A 1 34.53 22.00 -1.38
N MET A 2 33.86 22.92 -2.08
CA MET A 2 32.81 23.75 -1.45
C MET A 2 31.49 22.96 -1.38
N PRO A 3 30.75 23.02 -0.27
CA PRO A 3 29.44 22.39 -0.18
C PRO A 3 28.49 22.99 -1.23
N LYS A 4 27.89 22.14 -2.06
CA LYS A 4 26.92 22.53 -3.09
C LYS A 4 25.52 22.40 -2.51
N LYS A 5 24.73 23.48 -2.56
CA LYS A 5 23.30 23.41 -2.21
C LYS A 5 22.56 22.62 -3.29
N VAL A 6 21.87 21.56 -2.88
CA VAL A 6 20.99 20.77 -3.75
C VAL A 6 19.57 20.95 -3.25
N ASN A 7 18.66 21.35 -4.16
CA ASN A 7 17.24 21.44 -3.87
C ASN A 7 16.58 20.13 -4.31
N LEU A 8 15.93 19.43 -3.39
CA LEU A 8 15.19 18.19 -3.67
C LEU A 8 13.71 18.42 -3.34
N PRO A 9 12.77 18.09 -4.26
CA PRO A 9 11.35 18.13 -3.96
C PRO A 9 11.00 17.03 -2.94
N ALA A 10 10.28 17.39 -1.88
CA ALA A 10 9.91 16.45 -0.82
C ALA A 10 8.77 15.49 -1.22
N GLY A 11 7.93 15.86 -2.19
CA GLY A 11 6.75 15.10 -2.61
C GLY A 11 5.60 15.04 -1.59
N VAL A 12 5.91 15.20 -0.29
CA VAL A 12 4.99 15.03 0.84
C VAL A 12 5.25 16.08 1.93
N PHE A 13 4.24 16.40 2.73
CA PHE A 13 4.45 17.16 3.97
C PHE A 13 4.95 16.24 5.07
N GLY A 14 5.89 16.69 5.90
CA GLY A 14 6.42 15.89 7.00
C GLY A 14 7.62 16.53 7.68
N ILE A 15 8.32 15.75 8.51
CA ILE A 15 9.52 16.17 9.24
C ILE A 15 10.71 15.43 8.66
N VAL A 16 11.75 16.18 8.25
CA VAL A 16 13.03 15.58 7.86
C VAL A 16 13.67 14.96 9.10
N GLU A 17 13.76 13.63 9.11
CA GLU A 17 14.30 12.85 10.21
C GLU A 17 15.80 12.59 10.02
N ALA A 18 16.21 12.29 8.79
CA ALA A 18 17.60 12.07 8.44
C ALA A 18 17.90 12.48 7.00
N VAL A 19 19.16 12.82 6.74
CA VAL A 19 19.69 13.10 5.41
C VAL A 19 20.86 12.16 5.18
N ASP A 20 20.69 11.20 4.28
CA ASP A 20 21.74 10.31 3.83
C ASP A 20 22.52 10.99 2.69
N GLN A 21 23.66 11.59 3.04
CA GLN A 21 24.50 12.29 2.07
C GLN A 21 25.22 11.34 1.11
N GLU A 22 25.49 10.10 1.52
CA GLU A 22 26.20 9.12 0.67
C GLU A 22 25.28 8.64 -0.45
N ARG A 23 24.01 8.40 -0.13
CA ARG A 23 22.99 7.96 -1.11
C ARG A 23 22.21 9.10 -1.75
N GLY A 24 22.36 10.32 -1.25
CA GLY A 24 21.61 11.49 -1.71
C GLY A 24 20.12 11.41 -1.39
N GLN A 25 19.74 10.78 -0.27
CA GLN A 25 18.35 10.53 0.11
C GLN A 25 17.96 11.33 1.36
N ILE A 26 16.68 11.70 1.44
CA ILE A 26 16.11 12.39 2.61
C ILE A 26 15.01 11.50 3.17
N ILE A 27 15.10 11.20 4.46
CA ILE A 27 14.07 10.44 5.18
C ILE A 27 13.11 11.44 5.79
N ILE A 28 11.84 11.35 5.37
CA ILE A 28 10.76 12.20 5.86
C ILE A 28 9.79 11.34 6.66
N ARG A 29 9.61 11.70 7.93
CA ARG A 29 8.57 11.13 8.78
C ARG A 29 7.27 11.88 8.55
N THR A 30 6.23 11.16 8.15
CA THR A 30 4.90 11.71 7.86
C THR A 30 3.79 10.70 8.17
N GLU A 31 2.57 11.19 8.23
CA GLU A 31 1.37 10.37 8.31
C GLU A 31 0.97 9.92 6.90
N VAL A 32 0.66 8.63 6.77
CA VAL A 32 0.27 8.04 5.48
C VAL A 32 -0.96 7.17 5.67
N CYS A 33 -1.86 7.19 4.68
CA CYS A 33 -2.82 6.12 4.52
C CYS A 33 -2.16 5.00 3.69
N ARG A 34 -2.34 3.75 4.09
CA ARG A 34 -1.80 2.60 3.36
C ARG A 34 -2.94 1.67 2.97
N ILE A 35 -2.97 1.30 1.69
CA ILE A 35 -3.91 0.35 1.12
C ILE A 35 -3.15 -0.93 0.80
N TYR A 36 -3.69 -2.07 1.22
CA TYR A 36 -3.16 -3.38 0.88
C TYR A 36 -4.07 -4.06 -0.15
N GLY A 37 -3.49 -4.42 -1.29
CA GLY A 37 -4.13 -5.32 -2.25
C GLY A 37 -3.89 -6.78 -1.87
N MET A 38 -4.68 -7.68 -2.44
CA MET A 38 -4.52 -9.12 -2.21
C MET A 38 -3.25 -9.67 -2.86
N LEU A 39 -2.82 -9.10 -3.97
CA LEU A 39 -1.63 -9.51 -4.70
C LEU A 39 -1.01 -8.36 -5.48
N GLY A 40 0.25 -8.50 -5.83
CA GLY A 40 1.01 -7.46 -6.51
C GLY A 40 2.34 -7.98 -7.03
N SER A 41 2.95 -7.20 -7.92
CA SER A 41 4.24 -7.54 -8.52
C SER A 41 4.96 -6.26 -8.94
N GLY A 42 6.27 -6.22 -8.73
CA GLY A 42 7.14 -5.11 -9.13
C GLY A 42 7.72 -4.35 -7.95
N HIS A 43 8.81 -3.63 -8.21
CA HIS A 43 9.56 -2.92 -7.17
C HIS A 43 8.81 -1.72 -6.58
N PHE A 44 9.43 -1.10 -5.58
CA PHE A 44 8.97 0.18 -5.07
C PHE A 44 9.08 1.27 -6.14
N ARG A 45 8.00 2.01 -6.37
CA ARG A 45 7.93 3.09 -7.36
C ARG A 45 7.10 4.26 -6.83
N GLU A 46 7.27 5.39 -7.48
CA GLU A 46 6.59 6.63 -7.18
C GLU A 46 5.97 7.24 -8.43
N GLY A 47 4.96 8.09 -8.25
CA GLY A 47 4.29 8.76 -9.36
C GLY A 47 3.08 9.56 -8.92
N ILE A 48 2.49 10.29 -9.87
CA ILE A 48 1.22 10.98 -9.67
C ILE A 48 0.07 10.02 -9.92
N LEU A 49 -0.89 9.97 -9.00
CA LEU A 49 -2.09 9.16 -9.13
C LEU A 49 -2.99 9.70 -10.25
N ARG A 50 -3.45 8.83 -11.14
CA ARG A 50 -4.44 9.15 -12.19
C ARG A 50 -5.53 8.09 -12.25
N ILE A 51 -6.77 8.50 -12.05
CA ILE A 51 -7.98 7.70 -12.17
C ILE A 51 -8.36 7.67 -13.66
N LEU A 52 -8.29 6.50 -14.29
CA LEU A 52 -8.58 6.34 -15.72
C LEU A 52 -10.05 6.07 -16.03
N SER A 53 -10.75 5.39 -15.13
CA SER A 53 -12.10 4.89 -15.36
C SER A 53 -12.86 4.67 -14.05
N ARG A 54 -14.12 4.25 -14.18
CA ARG A 54 -14.90 3.77 -13.04
C ARG A 54 -14.37 2.43 -12.53
N LYS A 55 -14.66 2.13 -11.26
CA LYS A 55 -14.18 0.93 -10.55
C LYS A 55 -14.50 -0.41 -11.21
N ASP A 56 -15.53 -0.46 -12.07
CA ASP A 56 -16.09 -1.68 -12.66
C ASP A 56 -15.76 -1.85 -14.15
N GLU A 57 -15.10 -0.88 -14.79
CA GLU A 57 -14.83 -0.91 -16.23
C GLU A 57 -13.59 -1.73 -16.61
N LEU A 58 -13.55 -2.28 -17.81
CA LEU A 58 -12.34 -2.92 -18.32
C LEU A 58 -11.41 -1.89 -18.96
N ILE A 59 -10.13 -1.92 -18.61
CA ILE A 59 -9.11 -1.07 -19.22
C ILE A 59 -8.47 -1.80 -20.40
N SER A 60 -8.73 -1.28 -21.60
CA SER A 60 -8.09 -1.74 -22.84
C SER A 60 -6.90 -0.85 -23.22
N LYS A 61 -6.19 -1.24 -24.29
CA LYS A 61 -5.04 -0.51 -24.82
C LYS A 61 -5.29 0.98 -25.03
N SER A 62 -6.49 1.37 -25.50
CA SER A 62 -6.82 2.78 -25.78
C SER A 62 -6.96 3.63 -24.52
N GLY A 63 -7.16 3.00 -23.35
CA GLY A 63 -7.23 3.69 -22.07
C GLY A 63 -5.87 4.17 -21.58
N VAL A 64 -4.76 3.60 -22.07
CA VAL A 64 -3.40 3.96 -21.65
C VAL A 64 -2.74 4.85 -22.71
N LYS A 65 -2.52 6.12 -22.36
CA LYS A 65 -1.99 7.15 -23.25
C LYS A 65 -0.55 7.55 -22.89
N PRO A 66 0.24 8.08 -23.84
CA PRO A 66 1.62 8.51 -23.59
C PRO A 66 1.78 9.56 -22.49
N GLU A 67 0.76 10.39 -22.25
CA GLU A 67 0.74 11.40 -21.18
C GLU A 67 0.79 10.82 -19.75
N TYR A 68 0.72 9.49 -19.61
CA TYR A 68 0.78 8.80 -18.33
C TYR A 68 2.17 8.25 -17.97
N GLU A 69 3.20 8.59 -18.74
CA GLU A 69 4.59 8.30 -18.37
C GLU A 69 4.89 8.80 -16.94
N GLY A 70 5.46 7.93 -16.10
CA GLY A 70 5.77 8.22 -14.69
C GLY A 70 4.57 8.28 -13.73
N ASN A 71 3.33 8.14 -14.22
CA ASN A 71 2.13 8.16 -13.38
C ASN A 71 1.81 6.77 -12.80
N ILE A 72 0.99 6.75 -11.75
CA ILE A 72 0.38 5.53 -11.22
C ILE A 72 -1.11 5.56 -11.55
N LEU A 73 -1.55 4.57 -12.33
CA LEU A 73 -2.87 4.49 -12.90
C LEU A 73 -3.80 3.69 -12.00
N VAL A 74 -4.97 4.25 -11.71
CA VAL A 74 -6.05 3.57 -10.99
C VAL A 74 -7.21 3.38 -11.93
N GLY A 75 -7.83 2.22 -11.92
CA GLY A 75 -9.15 2.09 -12.50
C GLY A 75 -9.51 0.67 -12.85
N GLY A 76 -10.81 0.49 -13.04
CA GLY A 76 -11.34 -0.69 -13.65
C GLY A 76 -11.38 -1.95 -12.80
N SER A 77 -12.19 -2.88 -13.29
CA SER A 77 -12.32 -4.23 -12.78
C SER A 77 -11.18 -5.14 -13.24
N LEU A 78 -10.58 -4.84 -14.39
CA LEU A 78 -9.42 -5.56 -14.92
C LEU A 78 -8.71 -4.77 -16.03
N TYR A 79 -7.38 -4.83 -16.04
CA TYR A 79 -6.55 -4.40 -17.17
C TYR A 79 -6.31 -5.56 -18.12
N LEU A 80 -6.61 -5.35 -19.41
CA LEU A 80 -6.26 -6.32 -20.45
C LEU A 80 -4.74 -6.37 -20.66
N LYS A 81 -4.23 -7.52 -21.10
CA LYS A 81 -2.82 -7.74 -21.40
C LYS A 81 -2.19 -6.65 -22.26
N GLU A 82 -2.90 -6.19 -23.29
CA GLU A 82 -2.42 -5.14 -24.21
C GLU A 82 -2.31 -3.79 -23.51
N ALA A 83 -3.19 -3.50 -22.54
CA ALA A 83 -3.12 -2.30 -21.72
C ALA A 83 -1.89 -2.33 -20.81
N ILE A 84 -1.63 -3.45 -20.13
CA ILE A 84 -0.44 -3.65 -19.29
C ILE A 84 0.84 -3.50 -20.12
N SER A 85 0.90 -4.15 -21.28
CA SER A 85 2.06 -4.08 -22.20
C SER A 85 2.31 -2.65 -22.69
N THR A 86 1.23 -1.92 -22.96
CA THR A 86 1.29 -0.51 -23.39
C THR A 86 1.76 0.39 -22.25
N ALA A 87 1.29 0.16 -21.03
CA ALA A 87 1.74 0.88 -19.83
C ALA A 87 3.23 0.70 -19.57
N ILE A 88 3.73 -0.55 -19.69
CA ILE A 88 5.17 -0.86 -19.60
C ILE A 88 5.96 -0.10 -20.69
N SER A 89 5.44 -0.09 -21.92
CA SER A 89 6.12 0.54 -23.06
C SER A 89 6.22 2.06 -22.93
N ILE A 90 5.18 2.70 -22.38
CA ILE A 90 5.12 4.14 -22.14
C ILE A 90 5.98 4.55 -20.95
N GLY A 91 6.27 3.64 -20.02
CA GLY A 91 6.97 3.99 -18.78
C GLY A 91 6.03 4.46 -17.68
N VAL A 92 4.82 3.92 -17.63
CA VAL A 92 3.91 4.08 -16.48
C VAL A 92 4.57 3.48 -15.23
N SER A 93 4.57 4.22 -14.13
CA SER A 93 5.16 3.76 -12.86
C SER A 93 4.37 2.61 -12.25
N GLY A 94 3.03 2.69 -12.21
CA GLY A 94 2.26 1.60 -11.62
C GLY A 94 0.80 1.52 -12.04
N ILE A 95 0.17 0.40 -11.69
CA ILE A 95 -1.24 0.11 -11.91
C ILE A 95 -1.87 -0.38 -10.61
N ILE A 96 -3.02 0.19 -10.27
CA ILE A 96 -3.90 -0.25 -9.18
C ILE A 96 -5.24 -0.65 -9.82
N THR A 97 -5.59 -1.92 -9.72
CA THR A 97 -6.78 -2.51 -10.36
C THR A 97 -7.56 -3.37 -9.36
N GLY A 98 -8.83 -3.62 -9.63
CA GLY A 98 -9.64 -4.52 -8.80
C GLY A 98 -9.23 -5.97 -9.02
N GLY A 99 -9.16 -6.40 -10.27
CA GLY A 99 -8.72 -7.74 -10.64
C GLY A 99 -7.68 -7.79 -11.77
N ILE A 100 -7.11 -8.98 -11.98
CA ILE A 100 -6.14 -9.29 -13.05
C ILE A 100 -6.32 -10.71 -13.57
N ASP A 101 -6.00 -10.98 -14.83
CA ASP A 101 -5.92 -12.36 -15.32
C ASP A 101 -4.72 -13.10 -14.70
N ALA A 102 -4.90 -14.37 -14.34
CA ALA A 102 -3.84 -15.16 -13.71
C ALA A 102 -2.66 -15.44 -14.65
N GLY A 103 -2.90 -15.57 -15.96
CA GLY A 103 -1.87 -15.71 -16.97
C GLY A 103 -1.07 -14.42 -17.13
N ASP A 104 -1.76 -13.28 -17.18
CA ASP A 104 -1.12 -11.97 -17.26
C ASP A 104 -0.31 -11.63 -16.01
N TYR A 105 -0.86 -11.89 -14.82
CA TYR A 105 -0.13 -11.76 -13.56
C TYR A 105 1.16 -12.60 -13.57
N ARG A 106 1.08 -13.88 -13.97
CA ARG A 106 2.28 -14.72 -14.09
C ARG A 106 3.27 -14.16 -15.10
N ALA A 107 2.81 -13.61 -16.22
CA ALA A 107 3.69 -13.02 -17.23
C ALA A 107 4.41 -11.77 -16.71
N VAL A 108 3.74 -10.95 -15.88
CA VAL A 108 4.34 -9.80 -15.20
C VAL A 108 5.35 -10.30 -14.16
N ALA A 109 4.91 -11.15 -13.22
CA ALA A 109 5.74 -11.66 -12.12
C ALA A 109 6.97 -12.45 -12.58
N SER A 110 6.89 -13.14 -13.73
CA SER A 110 8.02 -13.88 -14.30
C SER A 110 8.94 -13.03 -15.19
N GLY A 111 8.67 -11.73 -15.35
CA GLY A 111 9.42 -10.86 -16.25
C GLY A 111 9.27 -11.21 -17.73
N ARG A 112 8.31 -12.06 -18.11
CA ARG A 112 8.07 -12.44 -19.51
C ARG A 112 7.43 -11.33 -20.33
N LEU A 113 6.85 -10.33 -19.66
CA LEU A 113 6.35 -9.10 -20.27
C LEU A 113 7.45 -8.03 -20.47
N VAL A 114 8.71 -8.35 -20.17
CA VAL A 114 9.86 -7.44 -20.34
C VAL A 114 10.18 -7.27 -21.83
N PHE A 115 10.26 -6.01 -22.27
CA PHE A 115 10.85 -5.67 -23.57
C PHE A 115 12.38 -5.76 -23.48
N PRO A 116 13.08 -6.14 -24.57
CA PRO A 116 14.50 -6.53 -24.56
C PRO A 116 15.52 -5.42 -24.20
N LYS A 117 15.07 -4.24 -23.73
CA LYS A 117 15.91 -3.08 -23.43
C LYS A 117 16.15 -2.80 -21.94
N LYS A 118 15.61 -3.59 -21.00
CA LYS A 118 15.84 -3.36 -19.55
C LYS A 118 16.84 -4.36 -18.95
N ILE A 119 17.83 -3.79 -18.28
CA ILE A 119 18.84 -4.44 -17.43
C ILE A 119 18.22 -4.57 -16.01
N ASP A 120 18.57 -5.64 -15.29
CA ASP A 120 18.17 -5.95 -13.89
C ASP A 120 16.71 -6.35 -13.64
N ASN A 121 16.27 -7.53 -14.09
CA ASN A 121 15.09 -8.29 -13.60
C ASN A 121 13.77 -7.52 -13.33
N ASP A 122 13.67 -6.28 -13.77
CA ASP A 122 12.62 -5.32 -13.45
C ASP A 122 11.70 -5.21 -14.65
N VAL A 123 10.44 -5.58 -14.42
CA VAL A 123 9.35 -5.50 -15.41
C VAL A 123 9.12 -4.07 -15.87
N GLY A 124 9.54 -3.08 -15.07
CA GLY A 124 9.44 -1.68 -15.43
C GLY A 124 8.13 -1.02 -15.02
N ILE A 125 7.25 -1.75 -14.33
CA ILE A 125 5.97 -1.30 -13.78
C ILE A 125 5.71 -2.03 -12.47
N SER A 126 4.93 -1.44 -11.58
CA SER A 126 4.45 -2.11 -10.37
C SER A 126 2.93 -2.20 -10.37
N ILE A 127 2.41 -3.39 -10.06
CA ILE A 127 0.98 -3.67 -10.09
C ILE A 127 0.52 -4.05 -8.69
N VAL A 128 -0.58 -3.46 -8.23
CA VAL A 128 -1.31 -3.86 -7.03
C VAL A 128 -2.75 -4.18 -7.43
N VAL A 129 -3.23 -5.34 -6.99
CA VAL A 129 -4.55 -5.85 -7.32
C VAL A 129 -5.35 -5.98 -6.03
N CYS A 130 -6.48 -5.28 -5.96
CA CYS A 130 -7.21 -5.06 -4.72
C CYS A 130 -8.09 -6.26 -4.32
N GLU A 131 -8.66 -6.97 -5.29
CA GLU A 131 -9.73 -7.97 -5.07
C GLU A 131 -9.43 -9.35 -5.67
N GLY A 132 -8.41 -9.51 -6.53
CA GLY A 132 -7.86 -10.81 -6.91
C GLY A 132 -7.82 -11.13 -8.40
N PHE A 133 -8.13 -12.38 -8.76
CA PHE A 133 -8.05 -12.84 -10.15
C PHE A 133 -9.40 -12.76 -10.86
N GLY A 134 -9.38 -12.36 -12.13
CA GLY A 134 -10.56 -12.15 -12.96
C GLY A 134 -11.01 -10.68 -13.02
N SER A 135 -12.16 -10.42 -13.63
CA SER A 135 -12.74 -9.08 -13.69
C SER A 135 -13.52 -8.80 -12.41
N ILE A 136 -12.89 -8.12 -11.45
CA ILE A 136 -13.47 -7.80 -10.16
C ILE A 136 -13.35 -6.30 -9.93
N PRO A 137 -14.46 -5.56 -9.74
CA PRO A 137 -14.40 -4.12 -9.48
C PRO A 137 -13.63 -3.80 -8.20
N ILE A 138 -12.88 -2.70 -8.18
CA ILE A 138 -12.25 -2.20 -6.94
C ILE A 138 -13.36 -1.97 -5.88
N GLY A 139 -13.09 -2.34 -4.62
CA GLY A 139 -13.93 -1.99 -3.48
C GLY A 139 -14.26 -0.49 -3.43
N MET A 140 -15.50 -0.15 -3.05
CA MET A 140 -15.95 1.25 -3.08
C MET A 140 -15.14 2.14 -2.14
N ASP A 141 -14.84 1.63 -0.95
CA ASP A 141 -13.99 2.23 0.08
C ASP A 141 -12.58 2.55 -0.44
N ILE A 142 -11.95 1.58 -1.11
CA ILE A 142 -10.63 1.74 -1.72
C ILE A 142 -10.68 2.77 -2.85
N PHE A 143 -11.69 2.67 -3.72
CA PHE A 143 -11.81 3.55 -4.87
C PHE A 143 -12.07 5.01 -4.47
N GLU A 144 -12.99 5.24 -3.52
CA GLU A 144 -13.25 6.58 -2.96
C GLU A 144 -12.00 7.17 -2.29
N THR A 145 -11.26 6.34 -1.55
CA THR A 145 -9.98 6.76 -0.97
C THR A 145 -9.02 7.19 -2.06
N LEU A 146 -8.83 6.40 -3.12
CA LEU A 146 -7.95 6.75 -4.25
C LEU A 146 -8.42 8.01 -4.99
N GLN A 147 -9.73 8.21 -5.17
CA GLN A 147 -10.26 9.42 -5.81
C GLN A 147 -9.87 10.71 -5.05
N ASN A 148 -9.81 10.66 -3.71
CA ASN A 148 -9.35 11.80 -2.90
C ASN A 148 -7.87 12.14 -3.11
N PHE A 149 -7.11 11.28 -3.78
CA PHE A 149 -5.69 11.44 -4.10
C PHE A 149 -5.42 11.64 -5.59
N GLU A 150 -6.45 11.87 -6.41
CA GLU A 150 -6.28 12.18 -7.84
C GLU A 150 -5.35 13.39 -8.03
N GLY A 151 -4.36 13.24 -8.92
CA GLY A 151 -3.36 14.28 -9.20
C GLY A 151 -2.33 14.48 -8.09
N LYS A 152 -2.29 13.61 -7.07
CA LYS A 152 -1.33 13.69 -5.95
C LYS A 152 -0.23 12.64 -6.05
N PHE A 153 0.89 12.91 -5.40
CA PHE A 153 2.03 12.01 -5.32
C PHE A 153 1.72 10.79 -4.44
N ILE A 154 1.99 9.59 -4.95
CA ILE A 154 1.80 8.36 -4.20
C ILE A 154 2.96 7.40 -4.45
N LEU A 155 3.07 6.39 -3.59
CA LEU A 155 4.08 5.35 -3.69
C LEU A 155 3.38 4.00 -3.83
N ILE A 156 3.97 3.09 -4.60
CA ILE A 156 3.46 1.75 -4.83
C ILE A 156 4.59 0.73 -4.66
N ASP A 157 4.34 -0.31 -3.91
CA ASP A 157 5.23 -1.46 -3.73
C ASP A 157 4.48 -2.71 -4.16
N GLY A 158 4.73 -3.16 -5.39
CA GLY A 158 4.07 -4.33 -5.96
C GLY A 158 4.43 -5.61 -5.20
N ASN A 159 5.70 -5.78 -4.82
CA ASN A 159 6.18 -6.96 -4.09
C ASN A 159 5.55 -7.12 -2.71
N LYS A 160 5.11 -6.02 -2.10
CA LYS A 160 4.36 -6.01 -0.82
C LYS A 160 2.85 -5.80 -1.01
N SER A 161 2.37 -5.78 -2.25
CA SER A 161 0.98 -5.50 -2.59
C SER A 161 0.43 -4.25 -1.90
N SER A 162 1.23 -3.19 -1.77
CA SER A 162 0.87 -2.03 -0.95
C SER A 162 0.95 -0.71 -1.72
N VAL A 163 0.00 0.18 -1.45
CA VAL A 163 -0.05 1.55 -1.95
C VAL A 163 0.04 2.47 -0.74
N ILE A 164 0.93 3.45 -0.80
CA ILE A 164 1.14 4.43 0.27
C ILE A 164 0.68 5.78 -0.27
N LEU A 165 -0.26 6.38 0.47
CA LEU A 165 -0.90 7.65 0.18
C LEU A 165 -0.47 8.65 1.25
N PRO A 166 0.58 9.45 0.99
CA PRO A 166 1.07 10.39 1.99
C PRO A 166 0.07 11.49 2.27
N SER A 167 -0.10 11.90 3.52
CA SER A 167 -1.01 13.01 3.81
C SER A 167 -0.49 14.33 3.24
N PHE A 168 -1.40 15.10 2.64
CA PHE A 168 -1.12 16.42 2.08
C PHE A 168 -1.56 17.56 3.01
N LEU A 169 -2.09 17.22 4.18
CA LEU A 169 -2.54 18.23 5.14
C LEU A 169 -1.36 18.75 5.94
N SER A 170 -1.22 20.08 6.00
CA SER A 170 -0.20 20.72 6.84
C SER A 170 -0.37 20.39 8.33
N SER A 171 -1.58 20.00 8.76
CA SER A 171 -1.84 19.51 10.12
C SER A 171 -1.13 18.21 10.46
N CYS A 172 -0.71 17.42 9.46
CA CYS A 172 0.11 16.22 9.67
C CYS A 172 1.56 16.57 10.02
N MET A 173 1.95 17.85 9.95
CA MET A 173 3.15 18.31 10.64
C MET A 173 2.89 18.30 12.15
N VAL A 174 3.44 17.30 12.83
CA VAL A 174 3.51 17.34 14.30
C VAL A 174 4.32 18.57 14.70
N LYS A 175 3.66 19.60 15.25
CA LYS A 175 4.33 20.76 15.86
C LYS A 175 5.10 20.27 17.08
N ILE A 176 6.35 19.87 16.88
CA ILE A 176 7.24 19.54 17.99
C ILE A 176 7.60 20.88 18.66
N LYS A 177 7.09 21.11 19.87
CA LYS A 177 7.43 22.30 20.69
C LYS A 177 8.89 22.30 21.18
N SER A 178 9.68 21.30 20.80
CA SER A 178 11.06 21.10 21.21
C SER A 178 11.91 20.70 20.01
N THR A 179 13.05 21.35 19.83
CA THR A 179 14.07 20.98 18.83
C THR A 179 14.88 19.75 19.24
N LYS A 180 14.63 19.19 20.43
CA LYS A 180 15.09 17.83 20.75
C LYS A 180 14.19 16.85 20.03
N LEU A 181 14.75 16.18 19.03
CA LEU A 181 14.19 14.93 18.50
C LEU A 181 13.88 14.02 19.72
N PRO A 182 12.67 13.43 19.80
CA PRO A 182 12.45 12.35 20.75
C PRO A 182 13.51 11.28 20.48
N ASP A 183 14.10 10.72 21.53
CA ASP A 183 14.99 9.57 21.36
C ASP A 183 14.21 8.48 20.62
N LEU A 184 14.69 8.13 19.43
CA LEU A 184 14.26 6.90 18.76
C LEU A 184 14.54 5.77 19.75
N PRO A 185 13.57 4.89 20.07
CA PRO A 185 13.90 3.68 20.80
C PRO A 185 14.97 2.96 20.00
N LYS A 186 16.20 2.96 20.53
CA LYS A 186 17.31 2.17 20.02
C LYS A 186 17.02 0.71 20.33
N THR A 187 16.11 0.11 19.60
CA THR A 187 15.81 -1.30 19.69
C THR A 187 15.47 -1.78 18.30
N GLY A 188 16.40 -2.53 17.69
CA GLY A 188 16.07 -3.34 16.53
C GLY A 188 14.83 -4.17 16.83
N PHE A 189 13.96 -4.31 15.83
CA PHE A 189 12.85 -5.27 15.75
C PHE A 189 12.58 -6.08 17.04
N SER A 190 11.97 -5.46 18.05
CA SER A 190 11.47 -6.19 19.23
C SER A 190 10.25 -5.51 19.80
N ASP A 191 9.14 -6.26 19.79
CA ASP A 191 7.88 -6.25 20.57
C ASP A 191 7.14 -4.96 20.96
N THR A 192 7.74 -3.79 20.85
CA THR A 192 7.15 -2.54 21.38
C THR A 192 6.04 -1.96 20.50
N ASP A 193 6.02 -2.27 19.19
CA ASP A 193 4.99 -1.83 18.24
C ASP A 193 3.60 -2.44 18.53
N ARG A 194 3.54 -3.64 19.12
CA ARG A 194 2.28 -4.36 19.34
C ARG A 194 1.40 -3.73 20.41
N THR A 195 2.00 -3.14 21.43
CA THR A 195 1.29 -2.41 22.49
C THR A 195 0.58 -1.15 21.97
N THR A 196 1.16 -0.49 20.96
CA THR A 196 0.57 0.70 20.33
C THR A 196 -0.64 0.33 19.47
N ILE A 197 -0.59 -0.80 18.76
CA ILE A 197 -1.72 -1.31 17.96
C ILE A 197 -2.92 -1.66 18.86
N ILE A 198 -2.66 -2.22 20.05
CA ILE A 198 -3.73 -2.52 21.04
C ILE A 198 -4.40 -1.24 21.53
N SER A 199 -3.65 -0.15 21.73
CA SER A 199 -4.23 1.13 22.16
C SER A 199 -5.16 1.81 21.14
N GLU A 200 -5.07 1.44 19.86
CA GLU A 200 -5.95 1.97 18.80
C GLU A 200 -7.22 1.14 18.58
N LEU A 201 -7.21 -0.14 18.97
CA LEU A 201 -8.34 -1.06 18.84
C LEU A 201 -9.35 -0.90 19.99
N LYS A 202 -10.33 -0.01 19.79
CA LYS A 202 -11.45 0.14 20.72
C LYS A 202 -12.50 -0.95 20.48
N ILE A 203 -12.98 -1.57 21.56
CA ILE A 203 -14.11 -2.50 21.52
C ILE A 203 -15.29 -1.81 20.84
N GLY A 204 -15.88 -2.50 19.88
CA GLY A 204 -17.04 -2.06 19.12
C GLY A 204 -16.74 -1.49 17.73
N LEU A 205 -15.47 -1.32 17.36
CA LEU A 205 -15.08 -0.99 15.99
C LEU A 205 -15.45 -2.12 15.03
N LYS A 206 -15.81 -1.76 13.79
CA LYS A 206 -15.88 -2.74 12.71
C LYS A 206 -14.46 -3.02 12.23
N VAL A 207 -14.17 -4.28 12.00
CA VAL A 207 -12.85 -4.74 11.58
C VAL A 207 -12.98 -5.77 10.46
N ARG A 208 -11.98 -5.81 9.57
CA ARG A 208 -11.80 -6.86 8.57
C ARG A 208 -10.56 -7.68 8.94
N VAL A 209 -10.65 -9.00 8.74
CA VAL A 209 -9.50 -9.89 8.95
C VAL A 209 -8.64 -9.90 7.68
N VAL A 210 -7.36 -9.56 7.82
CA VAL A 210 -6.35 -9.57 6.75
C VAL A 210 -5.33 -10.71 6.90
N GLY A 211 -5.42 -11.47 7.99
CA GLY A 211 -4.61 -12.68 8.17
C GLY A 211 -5.12 -13.86 7.36
N ASN A 212 -4.23 -14.81 7.05
CA ASN A 212 -4.55 -16.01 6.26
C ASN A 212 -5.72 -16.83 6.85
N SER A 213 -5.90 -16.82 8.16
CA SER A 213 -7.05 -17.44 8.82
C SER A 213 -8.22 -16.47 8.83
N TYR A 214 -9.35 -16.85 8.20
CA TYR A 214 -10.57 -16.04 8.09
C TYR A 214 -10.41 -14.77 7.24
N PHE A 215 -9.47 -14.77 6.29
CA PHE A 215 -9.20 -13.64 5.40
C PHE A 215 -10.48 -13.09 4.75
N GLY A 216 -10.65 -11.77 4.84
CA GLY A 216 -11.81 -11.05 4.30
C GLY A 216 -13.08 -11.13 5.15
N GLU A 217 -13.13 -11.94 6.22
CA GLU A 217 -14.28 -11.91 7.13
C GLU A 217 -14.34 -10.54 7.84
N GLN A 218 -15.55 -9.97 7.87
CA GLN A 218 -15.82 -8.70 8.52
C GLN A 218 -16.71 -8.92 9.73
N GLY A 219 -16.49 -8.12 10.77
CA GLY A 219 -17.27 -8.21 11.99
C GLY A 219 -17.01 -7.05 12.93
N LYS A 220 -17.58 -7.16 14.12
CA LYS A 220 -17.40 -6.19 15.19
C LYS A 220 -16.37 -6.72 16.18
N LEU A 221 -15.42 -5.88 16.59
CA LEU A 221 -14.47 -6.21 17.64
C LEU A 221 -15.19 -6.28 18.99
N VAL A 222 -15.17 -7.44 19.64
CA VAL A 222 -15.88 -7.68 20.91
C VAL A 222 -14.94 -7.72 22.10
N ALA A 223 -13.72 -8.23 21.92
CA ALA A 223 -12.71 -8.29 22.97
C ALA A 223 -11.30 -8.23 22.38
N VAL A 224 -10.35 -7.74 23.17
CA VAL A 224 -8.92 -7.86 22.93
C VAL A 224 -8.32 -8.47 24.18
N ASN A 225 -7.54 -9.53 24.03
CA ASN A 225 -6.86 -10.17 25.16
C ASN A 225 -5.67 -9.32 25.57
N ASP A 226 -5.60 -9.01 26.87
CA ASP A 226 -4.50 -8.22 27.44
C ASP A 226 -3.20 -9.03 27.63
N SER A 227 -3.25 -10.36 27.43
CA SER A 227 -2.12 -11.27 27.56
C SER A 227 -1.75 -11.94 26.23
N LEU A 228 -0.44 -12.04 25.97
CA LEU A 228 0.12 -12.79 24.86
C LEU A 228 -0.33 -14.25 24.88
N SER A 229 -0.78 -14.76 23.72
CA SER A 229 -1.19 -16.15 23.52
C SER A 229 -0.25 -16.84 22.54
N LEU A 230 0.13 -18.09 22.84
CA LEU A 230 0.95 -18.90 21.93
C LEU A 230 0.09 -19.41 20.77
N LEU A 231 0.45 -19.00 19.55
CA LEU A 231 -0.20 -19.47 18.34
C LEU A 231 0.32 -20.85 17.91
N PRO A 232 -0.43 -21.60 17.08
CA PRO A 232 0.04 -22.86 16.50
C PRO A 232 1.35 -22.73 15.69
N SER A 233 1.67 -21.51 15.23
CA SER A 233 2.94 -21.18 14.56
C SER A 233 4.14 -21.11 15.50
N GLY A 234 3.95 -21.24 16.81
CA GLY A 234 5.00 -21.11 17.83
C GLY A 234 5.33 -19.65 18.21
N ILE A 235 4.60 -18.68 17.67
CA ILE A 235 4.80 -17.24 17.94
C ILE A 235 3.79 -16.78 18.99
N TYR A 236 4.23 -15.91 19.90
CA TYR A 236 3.35 -15.23 20.85
C TYR A 236 2.74 -13.98 20.20
N ASP A 237 1.42 -13.85 20.25
CA ASP A 237 0.74 -12.64 19.77
C ASP A 237 -0.50 -12.32 20.63
N TYR A 238 -0.96 -11.08 20.53
CA TYR A 238 -2.19 -10.65 21.17
C TYR A 238 -3.38 -11.07 20.31
N LEU A 239 -4.40 -11.64 20.95
CA LEU A 239 -5.59 -12.14 20.28
C LEU A 239 -6.75 -11.17 20.45
N ALA A 240 -7.49 -10.94 19.38
CA ALA A 240 -8.73 -10.20 19.36
C ALA A 240 -9.89 -11.13 18.98
N THR A 241 -11.02 -10.96 19.64
CA THR A 241 -12.28 -11.66 19.33
C THR A 241 -13.15 -10.76 18.46
N VAL A 242 -13.47 -11.24 17.27
CA VAL A 242 -14.34 -10.58 16.30
C VAL A 242 -15.63 -11.39 16.17
N GLU A 243 -16.77 -10.71 16.32
CA GLU A 243 -18.08 -11.26 16.05
C GLU A 243 -18.45 -10.95 14.59
N THR A 244 -18.36 -11.97 13.74
CA THR A 244 -18.76 -11.90 12.34
C THR A 244 -20.22 -12.34 12.20
N ALA A 245 -20.81 -12.16 11.02
CA ALA A 245 -22.19 -12.56 10.76
C ALA A 245 -22.46 -14.07 10.92
N ARG A 246 -21.41 -14.91 10.88
CA ARG A 246 -21.52 -16.36 10.92
C ARG A 246 -21.11 -16.96 12.28
N ARG A 247 -20.12 -16.37 12.95
CA ARG A 247 -19.51 -16.92 14.16
C ARG A 247 -18.65 -15.89 14.88
N LYS A 248 -18.28 -16.21 16.12
CA LYS A 248 -17.18 -15.53 16.81
C LYS A 248 -15.87 -16.20 16.43
N ILE A 249 -14.90 -15.41 15.98
CA ILE A 249 -13.55 -15.84 15.64
C ILE A 249 -12.55 -15.13 16.52
N GLN A 250 -11.43 -15.79 16.78
CA GLN A 250 -10.32 -15.22 17.52
C GLN A 250 -9.09 -15.20 16.59
N VAL A 251 -8.53 -14.01 16.38
CA VAL A 251 -7.43 -13.78 15.44
C VAL A 251 -6.38 -12.87 16.06
N PRO A 252 -5.12 -12.96 15.62
CA PRO A 252 -4.10 -12.01 16.05
C PRO A 252 -4.51 -10.57 15.76
N VAL A 253 -4.21 -9.66 16.67
CA VAL A 253 -4.47 -8.23 16.53
C VAL A 253 -3.81 -7.68 15.26
N ALA A 254 -2.60 -8.15 14.94
CA ALA A 254 -1.88 -7.78 13.70
C ALA A 254 -2.61 -8.19 12.42
N ASN A 255 -3.57 -9.11 12.51
CA ASN A 255 -4.35 -9.60 11.37
C ASN A 255 -5.71 -8.89 11.25
N LEU A 256 -5.91 -7.79 11.98
CA LEU A 256 -7.11 -6.98 11.89
C LEU A 256 -6.77 -5.61 11.30
N GLU A 257 -7.62 -5.16 10.39
CA GLU A 257 -7.69 -3.76 9.99
C GLU A 257 -9.03 -3.17 10.44
N ILE A 258 -9.03 -1.88 10.78
CA ILE A 258 -10.24 -1.16 11.16
C ILE A 258 -10.93 -0.69 9.88
N ILE A 259 -12.23 -0.97 9.76
CA ILE A 259 -13.07 -0.48 8.68
C ILE A 259 -14.08 0.51 9.29
N MET A 260 -14.24 1.68 8.65
CA MET A 260 -15.12 2.75 9.13
C MET A 260 -16.58 2.50 8.75
#